data_AF-A0A0K8W3A0-F1
#
_entry.id   AF-A0A0K8W3A0-F1
#
_cell.length_a   1.000
_cell.length_b   1.000
_cell.length_c   1.000
_cell.angle_alpha   90.00
_cell.angle_beta   90.00
_cell.angle_gamma   90.00
#
_symmetry.space_group_name_H-M   'P 1'
#
loop_
_entity.id
_entity.type
_entity.pdbx_description
1 polymer ?
#
loop_
_entity_poly.entity_id
_entity_poly.type
_entity_poly.pdbx_seq_one_letter_code
_entity_poly.pdbx_strand_id
1 'polypeptide(L)'
;MKNERIIEAFAQNFILYGWDLTFESNRNMFLSSVTACVSNTASITISTKPVDKLPSILIIGKSRLSGRSSCEVLSVVDGNSDLNSFLSRLMDAVEMYKLQLKDEIREEDERAERDQVKAEQDLAYRETLEADMAKEAAKRQKEAAIAAERKRIESKQAEEEAKRESIRLVAQQSLPQEPSDSDTNVSTIRIQKPSGEFLERRFYKHNTLQDILNFVAANNYLIEENKLILISSWPRSDLTAIDPNKTLEELKLYPQAKAVLEER
;
A
#
# COMPACT_ATOMS: atom_id res chain seq x y z
N MET A 1 53.83 -47.66 -23.78
CA MET A 1 53.95 -46.90 -22.52
C MET A 1 53.67 -47.85 -21.36
N LYS A 2 54.66 -48.19 -20.52
CA LYS A 2 54.48 -49.04 -19.32
C LYS A 2 54.70 -48.27 -18.00
N ASN A 3 54.76 -46.94 -18.06
CA ASN A 3 54.99 -46.12 -16.88
C ASN A 3 53.64 -45.87 -16.19
N GLU A 4 53.42 -46.48 -15.03
CA GLU A 4 52.18 -46.38 -14.25
C GLU A 4 51.79 -44.92 -13.97
N ARG A 5 52.77 -44.04 -13.71
CA ARG A 5 52.50 -42.63 -13.42
C ARG A 5 51.88 -41.87 -14.58
N ILE A 6 52.25 -42.20 -15.82
CA ILE A 6 51.65 -41.58 -17.02
C ILE A 6 50.21 -42.05 -17.18
N ILE A 7 49.95 -43.33 -16.93
CA ILE A 7 48.63 -43.94 -17.07
C ILE A 7 47.68 -43.36 -16.02
N GLU A 8 48.13 -43.26 -14.76
CA GLU A 8 47.38 -42.62 -13.68
C GLU A 8 47.08 -41.15 -13.99
N ALA A 9 48.08 -40.39 -14.46
CA ALA A 9 47.91 -38.99 -14.78
C ALA A 9 46.87 -38.78 -15.89
N PHE A 10 46.90 -39.62 -16.94
CA PHE A 10 45.87 -39.60 -17.98
C PHE A 10 44.49 -39.97 -17.45
N ALA A 11 44.37 -41.04 -16.68
CA ALA A 11 43.09 -41.52 -16.17
C ALA A 11 42.40 -40.49 -15.24
N GLN A 12 43.19 -39.73 -14.48
CA GLN A 12 42.65 -38.78 -13.50
C GLN A 12 42.43 -37.37 -14.04
N ASN A 13 43.26 -36.90 -14.99
CA ASN A 13 43.29 -35.48 -15.36
C ASN A 13 42.92 -35.20 -16.82
N PHE A 14 42.83 -36.22 -17.69
CA PHE A 14 42.67 -36.03 -19.12
C PHE A 14 41.59 -36.91 -19.75
N ILE A 15 40.96 -36.40 -20.80
CA ILE A 15 40.15 -37.18 -21.72
C ILE A 15 40.98 -37.43 -22.98
N LEU A 16 41.23 -38.70 -23.29
CA LEU A 16 42.02 -39.09 -24.44
C LEU A 16 41.15 -39.30 -25.67
N TYR A 17 41.53 -38.66 -26.77
CA TYR A 17 40.88 -38.84 -28.06
C TYR A 17 41.94 -39.07 -29.14
N GLY A 18 41.91 -40.27 -29.73
CA GLY A 18 42.82 -40.63 -30.82
C GLY A 18 42.22 -40.22 -32.16
N TRP A 19 43.05 -39.64 -33.04
CA TRP A 19 42.65 -39.33 -34.41
C TRP A 19 43.70 -39.84 -35.40
N ASP A 20 43.23 -40.39 -36.52
CA ASP A 20 44.07 -40.87 -37.59
C ASP A 20 44.27 -39.79 -38.66
N LEU A 21 45.52 -39.37 -38.86
CA LEU A 21 45.92 -38.36 -39.84
C LEU A 21 46.45 -38.96 -41.14
N THR A 22 46.48 -40.29 -41.28
CA THR A 22 46.97 -40.98 -42.49
C THR A 22 45.99 -40.85 -43.66
N PHE A 23 44.68 -40.82 -43.39
CA PHE A 23 43.66 -40.59 -44.41
C PHE A 23 43.35 -39.09 -44.58
N GLU A 24 43.33 -38.63 -45.82
CA GLU A 24 43.11 -37.23 -46.16
C GLU A 24 41.74 -36.69 -45.67
N SER A 25 40.68 -37.49 -45.81
CA SER A 25 39.34 -37.13 -45.32
C SER A 25 39.31 -36.93 -43.80
N ASN A 26 39.95 -37.83 -43.04
CA ASN A 26 40.03 -37.74 -41.59
C ASN A 26 40.89 -36.56 -41.17
N ARG A 27 42.02 -36.33 -41.85
CA ARG A 27 42.87 -35.17 -41.62
C ARG A 27 42.10 -33.86 -41.79
N ASN A 28 41.36 -33.72 -42.90
CA ASN A 28 40.57 -32.52 -43.17
C ASN A 28 39.49 -32.30 -42.10
N MET A 29 38.76 -33.36 -41.71
CA MET A 29 37.74 -33.28 -40.66
C MET A 29 38.31 -32.86 -39.30
N PHE A 30 39.46 -33.40 -38.91
CA PHE A 30 40.13 -33.01 -37.68
C PHE A 30 40.59 -31.55 -37.72
N LEU A 31 41.25 -31.13 -38.80
CA LEU A 31 41.72 -29.76 -38.96
C LEU A 31 40.55 -28.77 -38.93
N SER A 32 39.42 -29.07 -39.57
CA SER A 32 38.20 -28.25 -39.49
C SER A 32 37.65 -28.17 -38.06
N SER A 33 37.65 -29.29 -37.33
CA SER A 33 37.17 -29.34 -35.94
C SER A 33 38.07 -28.53 -35.00
N VAL A 34 39.40 -28.63 -35.15
CA VAL A 34 40.36 -27.83 -34.38
C VAL A 34 40.22 -26.34 -34.71
N THR A 35 40.02 -25.99 -35.98
CA THR A 35 39.78 -24.59 -36.39
C THR A 35 38.52 -24.01 -35.75
N ALA A 36 37.43 -24.79 -35.69
CA ALA A 36 36.15 -24.34 -35.14
C ALA A 36 36.16 -24.24 -33.61
N CYS A 37 36.78 -25.20 -32.92
CA CYS A 37 36.68 -25.31 -31.46
C CYS A 37 37.85 -24.67 -30.72
N VAL A 38 39.05 -24.62 -31.31
CA VAL A 38 40.27 -24.16 -30.65
C VAL A 38 40.77 -22.88 -31.31
N SER A 39 41.41 -23.00 -32.47
CA SER A 39 41.87 -21.85 -33.26
C SER A 39 42.37 -22.26 -34.63
N ASN A 40 42.32 -21.33 -35.59
CA ASN A 40 42.89 -21.51 -36.91
C ASN A 40 44.43 -21.69 -36.86
N THR A 41 45.10 -21.00 -35.93
CA THR A 41 46.55 -21.13 -35.72
C THR A 41 46.96 -22.52 -35.23
N ALA A 42 46.16 -23.12 -34.33
CA ALA A 42 46.39 -24.51 -33.89
C ALA A 42 46.25 -25.49 -35.07
N SER A 43 45.23 -25.31 -35.91
CA SER A 43 45.01 -26.15 -37.10
C SER A 43 46.19 -26.08 -38.09
N ILE A 44 46.69 -24.89 -38.39
CA ILE A 44 47.88 -24.69 -39.26
C ILE A 44 49.13 -25.36 -38.67
N THR A 45 49.32 -25.24 -37.35
CA THR A 45 50.47 -25.86 -36.66
C THR A 45 50.43 -27.39 -36.76
N ILE A 46 49.25 -27.99 -36.72
CA ILE A 46 49.10 -29.45 -36.84
C ILE A 46 49.23 -29.89 -38.31
N SER A 47 48.70 -29.11 -39.25
CA SER A 47 48.76 -29.45 -40.68
C SER A 47 50.17 -29.39 -41.26
N THR A 48 51.06 -28.57 -40.70
CA THR A 48 52.45 -28.41 -41.13
C THR A 48 53.43 -29.35 -40.42
N LYS A 49 52.93 -30.21 -39.52
CA LYS A 49 53.77 -31.08 -38.69
C LYS A 49 54.41 -32.20 -39.54
N PRO A 50 55.74 -32.40 -39.46
CA PRO A 50 56.40 -33.45 -40.22
C PRO A 50 56.01 -34.84 -39.69
N VAL A 51 55.94 -35.81 -40.60
CA VAL A 51 55.52 -37.19 -40.30
C VAL A 51 56.45 -37.86 -39.27
N ASP A 52 57.73 -37.50 -39.26
CA ASP A 52 58.75 -38.02 -38.34
C ASP A 52 58.54 -37.59 -36.86
N LYS A 53 57.65 -36.62 -36.62
CA LYS A 53 57.28 -36.16 -35.27
C LYS A 53 55.95 -36.74 -34.78
N LEU A 54 55.31 -37.59 -35.58
CA LEU A 54 54.09 -38.30 -35.22
C LEU A 54 54.42 -39.66 -34.55
N PRO A 55 53.57 -40.18 -33.66
CA PRO A 55 52.31 -39.59 -33.18
C PRO A 55 52.56 -38.39 -32.27
N SER A 56 51.70 -37.38 -32.32
CA SER A 56 51.80 -36.21 -31.45
C SER A 56 50.59 -36.09 -30.54
N ILE A 57 50.83 -35.68 -29.30
CA ILE A 57 49.80 -35.44 -28.30
C ILE A 57 49.57 -33.93 -28.20
N LEU A 58 48.32 -33.53 -28.41
CA LEU A 58 47.86 -32.16 -28.27
C LEU A 58 47.11 -32.04 -26.94
N ILE A 59 47.57 -31.16 -26.06
CA ILE A 59 46.90 -30.86 -24.79
C ILE A 59 46.08 -29.60 -24.99
N ILE A 60 44.76 -29.73 -24.89
CA ILE A 60 43.80 -28.64 -25.03
C ILE A 60 43.16 -28.37 -23.67
N GLY A 61 43.20 -27.11 -23.24
CA GLY A 61 42.52 -26.63 -22.05
C GLY A 61 41.32 -25.76 -22.41
N LYS A 62 40.32 -25.71 -21.53
CA LYS A 62 39.22 -24.76 -21.64
C LYS A 62 39.49 -23.56 -20.74
N SER A 63 39.61 -22.38 -21.33
CA SER A 63 39.73 -21.12 -20.60
C SER A 63 38.41 -20.37 -20.64
N ARG A 64 38.01 -19.77 -19.52
CA ARG A 64 36.83 -18.88 -19.45
C ARG A 64 37.20 -17.44 -19.13
N LEU A 65 38.37 -17.00 -19.58
CA LEU A 65 38.77 -15.61 -19.44
C LEU A 65 37.68 -14.67 -20.01
N SER A 66 37.28 -13.68 -19.21
CA SER A 66 36.35 -12.62 -19.62
C SER A 66 34.95 -13.10 -20.05
N GLY A 67 34.46 -14.21 -19.47
CA GLY A 67 33.08 -14.66 -19.64
C GLY A 67 32.77 -15.37 -20.97
N ARG A 68 33.80 -15.68 -21.78
CA ARG A 68 33.65 -16.53 -22.98
C ARG A 68 34.39 -17.84 -22.76
N SER A 69 33.69 -18.95 -23.00
CA SER A 69 34.33 -20.26 -23.06
C SER A 69 35.11 -20.40 -24.37
N SER A 70 36.44 -20.43 -24.32
CA SER A 70 37.28 -20.78 -25.47
C SER A 70 38.21 -21.94 -25.14
N CYS A 71 38.51 -22.79 -26.13
CA CYS A 71 39.53 -23.81 -25.97
C CYS A 71 40.86 -23.28 -26.50
N GLU A 72 41.95 -23.58 -25.79
CA GLU A 72 43.30 -23.19 -26.16
C GLU A 72 44.24 -24.39 -26.13
N VAL A 73 45.24 -24.37 -27.00
CA VAL A 73 46.31 -25.37 -26.97
C VAL A 73 47.28 -25.00 -25.85
N LEU A 74 47.31 -25.80 -24.79
CA LEU A 74 48.23 -25.61 -23.66
C LEU A 74 49.62 -26.14 -23.98
N SER A 75 49.71 -27.28 -24.67
CA SER A 75 50.99 -27.89 -25.00
C SER A 75 50.87 -28.84 -26.19
N VAL A 76 51.97 -29.00 -26.91
CA VAL A 76 52.13 -29.95 -28.00
C VAL A 76 53.34 -30.82 -27.68
N VAL A 77 53.15 -32.13 -27.68
CA VAL A 77 54.22 -33.10 -27.44
C VAL A 77 54.43 -33.96 -28.68
N ASP A 78 55.66 -34.00 -29.17
CA ASP A 78 56.09 -34.83 -30.30
C ASP A 78 56.34 -36.28 -29.85
N GLY A 79 56.10 -37.26 -30.72
CA GLY A 79 56.22 -38.69 -30.38
C GLY A 79 57.65 -39.16 -30.13
N ASN A 80 58.64 -38.39 -30.59
CA ASN A 80 60.06 -38.65 -30.42
C ASN A 80 60.65 -38.03 -29.13
N SER A 81 59.81 -37.55 -28.21
CA SER A 81 60.24 -36.93 -26.96
C SER A 81 60.58 -37.95 -25.86
N ASP A 82 61.53 -37.58 -24.99
CA ASP A 82 61.89 -38.38 -23.81
C ASP A 82 60.73 -38.48 -22.82
N LEU A 83 60.59 -39.63 -22.16
CA LEU A 83 59.51 -39.87 -21.18
C LEU A 83 59.47 -38.84 -20.04
N ASN A 84 60.63 -38.38 -19.57
CA ASN A 84 60.71 -37.39 -18.51
C ASN A 84 60.29 -35.99 -19.01
N SER A 85 60.66 -35.64 -20.24
CA SER A 85 60.23 -34.39 -20.86
C SER A 85 58.72 -34.40 -21.10
N PHE A 86 58.18 -35.55 -21.55
CA PHE A 86 56.76 -35.74 -21.72
C PHE A 86 55.98 -35.61 -20.40
N LEU A 87 56.44 -36.27 -19.34
CA LEU A 87 55.84 -36.17 -18.02
C LEU A 87 55.88 -34.74 -17.47
N SER A 88 57.01 -34.03 -17.61
CA SER A 88 57.10 -32.63 -17.20
C SER A 88 56.05 -31.78 -17.92
N ARG A 89 55.98 -31.87 -19.25
CA ARG A 89 55.01 -31.11 -20.05
C ARG A 89 53.55 -31.40 -19.68
N LEU A 90 53.25 -32.65 -19.33
CA LEU A 90 51.93 -33.07 -18.90
C LEU A 90 51.58 -32.48 -17.53
N MET A 91 52.50 -32.57 -16.57
CA MET A 91 52.32 -32.00 -15.23
C MET A 91 52.20 -30.47 -15.28
N ASP A 92 53.06 -29.80 -16.05
CA ASP A 92 53.05 -28.35 -16.24
C ASP A 92 51.69 -27.90 -16.82
N ALA A 93 51.14 -28.63 -17.80
CA ALA A 93 49.84 -28.33 -18.37
C ALA A 93 48.68 -28.52 -17.37
N VAL A 94 48.72 -29.57 -16.55
CA VAL A 94 47.73 -29.78 -15.47
C VAL A 94 47.81 -28.67 -14.43
N GLU A 95 49.02 -28.28 -14.03
CA GLU A 95 49.22 -27.24 -13.01
C GLU A 95 48.74 -25.87 -13.51
N MET A 96 49.10 -25.50 -14.75
CA MET A 96 48.60 -24.28 -15.39
C MET A 96 47.07 -24.27 -15.45
N TYR A 97 46.45 -25.38 -15.86
CA TYR A 97 44.99 -25.48 -15.94
C TYR A 97 44.32 -25.36 -14.56
N LYS A 98 44.90 -25.99 -13.52
CA LYS A 98 44.38 -25.89 -12.14
C LYS A 98 44.48 -24.48 -11.58
N LEU A 99 45.54 -23.74 -11.90
CA LEU A 99 45.68 -22.34 -11.51
C LEU A 99 44.61 -21.48 -12.18
N GLN A 100 44.44 -21.61 -13.50
CA GLN A 100 43.37 -20.92 -14.23
C GLN A 100 41.98 -21.21 -13.65
N LEU A 101 41.69 -22.47 -13.36
CA LEU A 101 40.41 -22.87 -12.77
C LEU A 101 40.21 -22.29 -11.38
N LYS A 102 41.25 -22.23 -10.55
CA LYS A 102 41.18 -21.65 -9.20
C LYS A 102 40.88 -20.15 -9.25
N ASP A 103 41.50 -19.42 -10.16
CA ASP A 103 41.20 -18.00 -10.36
C ASP A 103 39.78 -17.79 -10.89
N GLU A 104 39.30 -18.64 -11.81
CA GLU A 104 37.91 -18.60 -12.29
C GLU A 104 36.91 -18.80 -11.15
N ILE A 105 37.11 -19.82 -10.32
CA ILE A 105 36.23 -20.10 -9.16
C ILE A 105 36.25 -18.91 -8.20
N ARG A 106 37.41 -18.33 -7.91
CA ARG A 106 37.53 -17.18 -7.03
C ARG A 106 36.78 -15.96 -7.58
N GLU A 107 36.89 -15.68 -8.88
CA GLU A 107 36.14 -14.58 -9.49
C GLU A 107 34.62 -14.82 -9.49
N GLU A 108 34.18 -16.07 -9.66
CA GLU A 108 32.76 -16.46 -9.59
C GLU A 108 32.21 -16.33 -8.17
N ASP A 109 32.95 -16.79 -7.17
CA ASP A 109 32.61 -16.65 -5.75
C ASP A 109 32.53 -15.17 -5.35
N GLU A 110 33.52 -14.36 -5.72
CA GLU A 110 33.52 -12.91 -5.46
C GLU A 110 32.31 -12.20 -6.10
N ARG A 111 31.85 -12.66 -7.28
CA ARG A 111 30.62 -12.13 -7.91
C ARG A 111 29.37 -12.60 -7.18
N ALA A 112 29.30 -13.87 -6.83
CA ALA A 112 28.17 -14.43 -6.10
C ALA A 112 27.97 -13.76 -4.74
N GLU A 113 29.05 -13.49 -4.01
CA GLU A 113 29.01 -12.74 -2.75
C GLU A 113 28.48 -11.32 -2.95
N ARG A 114 28.95 -10.60 -3.98
CA ARG A 114 28.45 -9.25 -4.30
C ARG A 114 26.96 -9.25 -4.66
N ASP A 115 26.52 -10.22 -5.45
CA ASP A 115 25.12 -10.35 -5.85
C ASP A 115 24.24 -10.71 -4.66
N GLN A 116 24.71 -11.55 -3.73
CA GLN A 116 24.01 -11.85 -2.48
C GLN A 116 23.84 -10.61 -1.60
N VAL A 117 24.91 -9.85 -1.38
CA VAL A 117 24.85 -8.62 -0.57
C VAL A 117 23.87 -7.62 -1.19
N LYS A 118 23.88 -7.46 -2.52
CA LYS A 118 22.94 -6.58 -3.22
C LYS A 118 21.50 -7.07 -3.07
N ALA A 119 21.25 -8.37 -3.20
CA ALA A 119 19.93 -8.94 -3.02
C ALA A 119 19.38 -8.73 -1.61
N GLU A 120 20.22 -8.86 -0.58
CA GLU A 120 19.85 -8.61 0.82
C GLU A 120 19.50 -7.12 1.05
N GLN A 121 20.30 -6.21 0.51
CA GLN A 121 20.03 -4.77 0.57
C GLN A 121 18.73 -4.39 -0.14
N ASP A 122 18.49 -4.95 -1.33
CA ASP A 122 17.27 -4.70 -2.10
C ASP A 122 16.03 -5.23 -1.36
N LEU A 123 16.14 -6.36 -0.67
CA LEU A 123 15.06 -6.91 0.15
C LEU A 123 14.75 -6.01 1.35
N ALA A 124 15.77 -5.60 2.11
CA ALA A 124 15.61 -4.70 3.24
C ALA A 124 15.02 -3.33 2.82
N TYR A 125 15.42 -2.82 1.65
CA TYR A 125 14.87 -1.58 1.10
C TYR A 125 13.39 -1.72 0.76
N ARG A 126 12.99 -2.83 0.12
CA ARG A 126 11.58 -3.11 -0.20
C ARG A 126 10.72 -3.22 1.06
N GLU A 127 11.17 -3.96 2.07
CA GLU A 127 10.45 -4.08 3.34
C GLU A 127 10.24 -2.72 4.02
N THR A 128 11.28 -1.88 4.02
CA THR A 128 11.20 -0.51 4.57
C THR A 128 10.20 0.34 3.79
N LEU A 129 10.23 0.27 2.46
CA LEU A 129 9.31 1.03 1.59
C LEU A 129 7.86 0.60 1.81
N GLU A 130 7.60 -0.71 1.90
CA GLU A 130 6.26 -1.23 2.16
C GLU A 130 5.74 -0.83 3.54
N ALA A 131 6.60 -0.84 4.56
CA ALA A 131 6.25 -0.39 5.91
C ALA A 131 5.88 1.10 5.95
N ASP A 132 6.64 1.96 5.26
CA ASP A 132 6.35 3.39 5.18
C ASP A 132 5.06 3.66 4.40
N MET A 133 4.84 2.96 3.28
CA MET A 133 3.58 3.04 2.52
C MET A 133 2.37 2.61 3.36
N ALA A 134 2.48 1.51 4.11
CA ALA A 134 1.42 1.03 4.98
C ALA A 134 1.11 2.01 6.11
N LYS A 135 2.15 2.62 6.70
CA LYS A 135 2.01 3.63 7.76
C LYS A 135 1.34 4.90 7.24
N GLU A 136 1.71 5.38 6.05
CA GLU A 136 1.08 6.54 5.44
C GLU A 136 -0.39 6.25 5.08
N ALA A 137 -0.67 5.09 4.48
CA ALA A 137 -2.03 4.66 4.16
C ALA A 137 -2.91 4.57 5.41
N ALA A 138 -2.40 3.97 6.49
CA ALA A 138 -3.12 3.89 7.77
C ALA A 138 -3.38 5.27 8.38
N LYS A 139 -2.42 6.20 8.27
CA LYS A 139 -2.60 7.59 8.72
C LYS A 139 -3.69 8.29 7.91
N ARG A 140 -3.64 8.20 6.58
CA ARG A 140 -4.64 8.80 5.69
C ARG A 140 -6.03 8.23 5.91
N GLN A 141 -6.15 6.92 6.16
CA GLN A 141 -7.44 6.29 6.47
C GLN A 141 -8.01 6.77 7.80
N LYS A 142 -7.17 6.90 8.85
CA LYS A 142 -7.60 7.46 10.14
C LYS A 142 -8.06 8.91 10.01
N GLU A 143 -7.32 9.75 9.28
CA GLU A 143 -7.69 11.14 9.04
C GLU A 143 -9.00 11.25 8.24
N ALA A 144 -9.18 10.42 7.21
CA ALA A 144 -10.42 10.36 6.44
C ALA A 144 -11.61 9.91 7.29
N ALA A 145 -11.43 8.93 8.19
CA ALA A 145 -12.48 8.48 9.10
C ALA A 145 -12.88 9.57 10.10
N ILE A 146 -11.90 10.30 10.67
CA ILE A 146 -12.17 11.43 11.57
C ILE A 146 -12.91 12.55 10.82
N ALA A 147 -12.47 12.88 9.60
CA ALA A 147 -13.13 13.90 8.78
C ALA A 147 -14.56 13.49 8.39
N ALA A 148 -14.79 12.22 8.07
CA ALA A 148 -16.10 11.69 7.75
C ALA A 148 -17.05 11.74 8.96
N GLU A 149 -16.59 11.36 10.16
CA GLU A 149 -17.42 11.45 11.37
C GLU A 149 -17.71 12.91 11.74
N ARG A 150 -16.73 13.82 11.61
CA ARG A 150 -16.97 15.26 11.81
C ARG A 150 -18.05 15.79 10.86
N LYS A 151 -17.94 15.49 9.56
CA LYS A 151 -18.97 15.86 8.58
C LYS A 151 -20.34 15.27 8.91
N ARG A 152 -20.40 14.04 9.44
CA ARG A 152 -21.66 13.41 9.84
C ARG A 152 -22.29 14.11 11.04
N ILE A 153 -21.48 14.51 12.03
CA ILE A 153 -21.95 15.27 13.19
C ILE A 153 -22.43 16.66 12.77
N GLU A 154 -21.63 17.38 11.98
CA GLU A 154 -22.00 18.71 11.44
C GLU A 154 -23.27 18.64 10.60
N SER A 155 -23.42 17.63 9.73
CA SER A 155 -24.63 17.46 8.93
C SER A 155 -25.86 17.17 9.77
N LYS A 156 -25.73 16.39 10.85
CA LYS A 156 -26.84 16.13 11.78
C LYS A 156 -27.25 17.39 12.54
N GLN A 157 -26.26 18.15 13.03
CA GLN A 157 -26.50 19.42 13.71
C GLN A 157 -27.17 20.43 12.79
N ALA A 158 -26.69 20.57 11.55
CA ALA A 158 -27.28 21.46 10.57
C ALA A 158 -28.72 21.04 10.19
N GLU A 159 -29.01 19.74 10.09
CA GLU A 159 -30.38 19.25 9.83
C GLU A 159 -31.31 19.53 11.02
N GLU A 160 -30.83 19.37 12.26
CA GLU A 160 -31.58 19.66 13.47
C GLU A 160 -31.84 21.17 13.65
N GLU A 161 -30.84 22.01 13.38
CA GLU A 161 -30.98 23.46 13.35
C GLU A 161 -31.96 23.92 12.26
N ALA A 162 -31.85 23.38 11.04
CA ALA A 162 -32.77 23.70 9.95
C ALA A 162 -34.23 23.30 10.29
N LYS A 163 -34.44 22.15 10.95
CA LYS A 163 -35.76 21.75 11.44
C LYS A 163 -36.29 22.74 12.48
N ARG A 164 -35.48 23.10 13.48
CA ARG A 164 -35.86 24.09 14.51
C ARG A 164 -36.20 25.45 13.89
N GLU A 165 -35.41 25.93 12.94
CA GLU A 165 -35.67 27.19 12.23
C GLU A 165 -36.95 27.13 11.39
N SER A 166 -37.21 26.03 10.69
CA SER A 166 -38.44 25.86 9.90
C SER A 166 -39.69 25.90 10.78
N ILE A 167 -39.67 25.24 11.94
CA ILE A 167 -40.76 25.26 12.92
C ILE A 167 -40.97 26.68 13.44
N ARG A 168 -39.88 27.41 13.73
CA ARG A 168 -39.95 28.80 14.18
C ARG A 168 -40.59 29.71 13.14
N LEU A 169 -40.21 29.60 11.87
CA LEU A 169 -40.76 30.42 10.79
C LEU A 169 -42.26 30.16 10.57
N VAL A 170 -42.67 28.90 10.56
CA VAL A 170 -44.09 28.52 10.45
C VAL A 170 -44.89 29.03 11.66
N ALA A 171 -44.34 28.90 12.86
CA ALA A 171 -44.95 29.41 14.07
C ALA A 171 -45.10 30.93 14.04
N GLN A 172 -44.07 31.67 13.59
CA GLN A 172 -44.13 33.13 13.43
C GLN A 172 -45.20 33.59 12.44
N GLN A 173 -45.34 32.90 11.31
CA GLN A 173 -46.33 33.24 10.29
C GLN A 173 -47.77 32.91 10.71
N SER A 174 -47.95 31.93 11.60
CA SER A 174 -49.26 31.48 12.08
C SER A 174 -49.78 32.28 13.28
N LEU A 175 -49.08 33.34 13.69
CA LEU A 175 -49.44 34.14 14.86
C LEU A 175 -50.55 35.16 14.52
N PRO A 176 -51.66 35.20 15.28
CA PRO A 176 -52.70 36.20 15.10
C PRO A 176 -52.20 37.61 15.49
N GLN A 177 -52.74 38.65 14.83
CA GLN A 177 -52.37 40.05 15.09
C GLN A 177 -52.64 40.43 16.56
N GLU A 178 -51.70 41.14 17.18
CA GLU A 178 -51.83 41.52 18.60
C GLU A 178 -52.96 42.56 18.79
N PRO A 179 -53.93 42.31 19.70
CA PRO A 179 -55.03 43.23 19.98
C PRO A 179 -54.54 44.54 20.62
N SER A 180 -55.21 45.65 20.30
CA SER A 180 -54.94 46.95 20.93
C SER A 180 -55.50 47.01 22.36
N ASP A 181 -54.95 47.91 23.20
CA ASP A 181 -55.38 48.14 24.60
C ASP A 181 -56.83 48.59 24.74
N SER A 182 -57.45 49.03 23.65
CA SER A 182 -58.83 49.52 23.59
C SER A 182 -59.86 48.48 23.17
N ASP A 183 -59.45 47.25 22.83
CA ASP A 183 -60.37 46.19 22.38
C ASP A 183 -61.07 45.52 23.57
N THR A 184 -62.39 45.31 23.45
CA THR A 184 -63.17 44.53 24.42
C THR A 184 -62.98 43.04 24.12
N ASN A 185 -62.76 42.20 25.15
CA ASN A 185 -62.51 40.74 25.08
C ASN A 185 -61.05 40.30 24.81
N VAL A 186 -60.08 41.02 25.36
CA VAL A 186 -58.64 40.66 25.31
C VAL A 186 -58.22 39.91 26.57
N SER A 187 -57.44 38.84 26.42
CA SER A 187 -56.74 38.18 27.52
C SER A 187 -55.24 38.47 27.46
N THR A 188 -54.66 38.84 28.61
CA THR A 188 -53.21 39.03 28.75
C THR A 188 -52.57 37.75 29.27
N ILE A 189 -51.70 37.14 28.47
CA ILE A 189 -50.98 35.93 28.84
C ILE A 189 -49.54 36.31 29.19
N ARG A 190 -49.13 36.02 30.43
CA ARG A 190 -47.77 36.21 30.92
C ARG A 190 -47.09 34.86 31.08
N ILE A 191 -46.04 34.62 30.32
CA ILE A 191 -45.30 33.37 30.28
C ILE A 191 -43.92 33.59 30.88
N GLN A 192 -43.59 32.89 31.96
CA GLN A 192 -42.27 32.92 32.56
C GLN A 192 -41.33 31.97 31.81
N LYS A 193 -40.21 32.49 31.29
CA LYS A 193 -39.16 31.71 30.65
C LYS A 193 -38.34 30.94 31.70
N PRO A 194 -37.66 29.84 31.33
CA PRO A 194 -36.72 29.14 32.22
C PRO A 194 -35.58 30.06 32.71
N SER A 195 -35.23 31.08 31.94
CA SER A 195 -34.25 32.12 32.31
C SER A 195 -34.75 33.13 33.36
N GLY A 196 -36.03 33.08 33.73
CA GLY A 196 -36.64 33.95 34.74
C GLY A 196 -37.29 35.23 34.20
N GLU A 197 -37.08 35.59 32.93
CA GLU A 197 -37.76 36.74 32.32
C GLU A 197 -39.18 36.38 31.86
N PHE A 198 -40.07 37.37 31.74
CA PHE A 198 -41.45 37.16 31.32
C PHE A 198 -41.66 37.57 29.86
N LEU A 199 -42.32 36.70 29.09
CA LEU A 199 -42.92 37.02 27.80
C LEU A 199 -44.38 37.38 28.04
N GLU A 200 -44.77 38.58 27.62
CA GLU A 200 -46.15 39.05 27.74
C GLU A 200 -46.70 39.29 26.36
N ARG A 201 -47.88 38.74 26.07
CA ARG A 201 -48.60 39.01 24.83
C ARG A 201 -50.09 38.92 25.05
N ARG A 202 -50.82 39.73 24.30
CA ARG A 202 -52.28 39.81 24.33
C ARG A 202 -52.88 38.94 23.22
N PHE A 203 -53.97 38.26 23.54
CA PHE A 203 -54.72 37.41 22.63
C PHE A 203 -56.22 37.71 22.75
N TYR A 204 -57.00 37.54 21.69
CA TYR A 204 -58.45 37.62 21.78
C TYR A 204 -59.02 36.37 22.49
N LYS A 205 -60.17 36.49 23.15
CA LYS A 205 -60.83 35.35 23.84
C LYS A 205 -61.10 34.13 22.96
N HIS A 206 -61.28 34.34 21.66
CA HIS A 206 -61.58 33.31 20.67
C HIS A 206 -60.33 32.67 20.06
N ASN A 207 -59.13 33.18 20.39
CA ASN A 207 -57.89 32.52 19.98
C ASN A 207 -57.77 31.17 20.64
N THR A 208 -57.03 30.28 19.98
CA THR A 208 -56.87 28.90 20.41
C THR A 208 -55.61 28.73 21.26
N LEU A 209 -55.55 27.64 22.00
CA LEU A 209 -54.33 27.24 22.71
C LEU A 209 -53.15 27.06 21.76
N GLN A 210 -53.40 26.61 20.52
CA GLN A 210 -52.40 26.52 19.46
C GLN A 210 -51.73 27.88 19.16
N ASP A 211 -52.46 29.00 19.25
CA ASP A 211 -51.89 30.34 19.02
C ASP A 211 -50.89 30.74 20.11
N ILE A 212 -51.15 30.35 21.37
CA ILE A 212 -50.23 30.52 22.50
C ILE A 212 -48.99 29.62 22.32
N LEU A 213 -49.21 28.37 21.92
CA LEU A 213 -48.14 27.42 21.64
C LEU A 213 -47.25 27.88 20.47
N ASN A 214 -47.83 28.44 19.41
CA ASN A 214 -47.11 29.07 18.30
C ASN A 214 -46.30 30.29 18.76
N PHE A 215 -46.81 31.08 19.72
CA PHE A 215 -46.06 32.20 20.29
C PHE A 215 -44.85 31.75 21.10
N VAL A 216 -44.98 30.66 21.85
CA VAL A 216 -43.87 30.06 22.59
C VAL A 216 -42.81 29.51 21.62
N ALA A 217 -43.24 28.80 20.56
CA ALA A 217 -42.36 28.30 19.50
C ALA A 217 -41.64 29.41 18.72
N ALA A 218 -42.31 30.54 18.44
CA ALA A 218 -41.72 31.70 17.77
C ALA A 218 -40.58 32.37 18.56
N ASN A 219 -40.58 32.22 19.90
CA ASN A 219 -39.60 32.76 20.84
C ASN A 219 -38.49 31.75 21.20
N ASN A 220 -38.20 30.78 20.32
CA ASN A 220 -37.15 29.75 20.49
C ASN A 220 -37.45 28.68 21.56
N TYR A 221 -38.70 28.49 21.96
CA TYR A 221 -39.06 27.41 22.89
C TYR A 221 -39.95 26.37 22.21
N LEU A 222 -39.35 25.26 21.79
CA LEU A 222 -40.09 24.14 21.22
C LEU A 222 -40.83 23.38 22.32
N ILE A 223 -42.07 23.02 22.01
CA ILE A 223 -43.01 22.33 22.89
C ILE A 223 -42.63 20.83 23.08
N GLU A 224 -41.77 20.32 22.19
CA GLU A 224 -41.17 18.99 22.30
C GLU A 224 -40.15 18.90 23.45
N GLU A 225 -39.43 20.00 23.71
CA GLU A 225 -38.38 20.10 24.73
C GLU A 225 -38.86 20.80 26.01
N ASN A 226 -39.95 21.57 25.94
CA ASN A 226 -40.49 22.35 27.05
C ASN A 226 -41.99 22.12 27.28
N LYS A 227 -42.41 22.01 28.53
CA LYS A 227 -43.83 22.00 28.94
C LYS A 227 -44.26 23.41 29.32
N LEU A 228 -45.46 23.80 28.87
CA LEU A 228 -46.11 25.03 29.30
C LEU A 228 -47.09 24.71 30.44
N ILE A 229 -46.78 25.15 31.65
CA ILE A 229 -47.59 24.88 32.85
C ILE A 229 -48.30 26.15 33.28
N LEU A 230 -49.63 26.09 33.47
CA LEU A 230 -50.39 27.19 34.04
C LEU A 230 -50.19 27.28 35.55
N ILE A 231 -49.83 28.48 36.00
CA ILE A 231 -49.70 28.85 37.41
C ILE A 231 -51.01 29.47 37.92
N SER A 232 -51.83 30.05 37.04
CA SER A 232 -53.07 30.75 37.42
C SER A 232 -54.22 29.83 37.84
N SER A 233 -54.16 28.53 37.55
CA SER A 233 -55.16 27.55 37.97
C SER A 233 -54.61 26.63 39.06
N TRP A 234 -55.37 26.45 40.14
CA TRP A 234 -55.10 25.43 41.14
C TRP A 234 -56.14 24.31 40.93
N PRO A 235 -55.72 23.06 40.65
CA PRO A 235 -54.35 22.54 40.56
C PRO A 235 -53.61 22.95 39.27
N ARG A 236 -52.27 22.98 39.33
CA ARG A 236 -51.38 23.28 38.19
C ARG A 236 -51.72 22.38 37.02
N SER A 237 -52.01 22.97 35.87
CA SER A 237 -52.44 22.25 34.67
C SER A 237 -51.39 22.38 33.56
N ASP A 238 -50.96 21.26 32.98
CA ASP A 238 -50.07 21.23 31.81
C ASP A 238 -50.90 21.55 30.56
N LEU A 239 -50.67 22.73 29.97
CA LEU A 239 -51.36 23.15 28.75
C LEU A 239 -50.92 22.32 27.55
N THR A 240 -49.71 21.76 27.59
CA THR A 240 -49.16 20.94 26.51
C THR A 240 -49.90 19.62 26.32
N ALA A 241 -50.60 19.17 27.37
CA ALA A 241 -51.39 17.93 27.38
C ALA A 241 -52.88 18.16 27.04
N ILE A 242 -53.29 19.41 26.84
CA ILE A 242 -54.68 19.79 26.52
C ILE A 242 -54.83 19.96 25.01
N ASP A 243 -56.03 19.68 24.49
CA ASP A 243 -56.36 19.86 23.07
C ASP A 243 -56.02 21.28 22.57
N PRO A 244 -55.12 21.43 21.58
CA PRO A 244 -54.68 22.72 21.08
C PRO A 244 -55.78 23.57 20.44
N ASN A 245 -56.90 22.96 20.04
CA ASN A 245 -58.00 23.67 19.36
C ASN A 245 -58.96 24.39 20.31
N LYS A 246 -58.82 24.18 21.63
CA LYS A 246 -59.69 24.84 22.62
C LYS A 246 -59.40 26.33 22.70
N THR A 247 -60.44 27.12 22.87
CA THR A 247 -60.33 28.58 22.95
C THR A 247 -59.89 29.04 24.34
N LEU A 248 -59.32 30.25 24.44
CA LEU A 248 -58.91 30.83 25.73
C LEU A 248 -60.09 31.02 26.69
N GLU A 249 -61.29 31.23 26.16
CA GLU A 249 -62.54 31.30 26.94
C GLU A 249 -62.90 29.94 27.54
N GLU A 250 -62.84 28.86 26.76
CA GLU A 250 -63.10 27.49 27.22
C GLU A 250 -62.10 27.02 28.28
N LEU A 251 -60.86 27.46 28.17
CA LEU A 251 -59.79 27.16 29.12
C LEU A 251 -59.78 28.08 30.34
N LYS A 252 -60.75 29.02 30.45
CA LYS A 252 -60.84 30.00 31.54
C LYS A 252 -59.56 30.83 31.72
N LEU A 253 -58.87 31.14 30.61
CA LEU A 253 -57.62 31.91 30.60
C LEU A 253 -57.85 33.41 30.44
N TYR A 254 -59.10 33.86 30.53
CA TYR A 254 -59.52 35.26 30.50
C TYR A 254 -59.87 35.74 31.92
N PRO A 255 -59.55 36.99 32.32
CA PRO A 255 -58.92 38.07 31.54
C PRO A 255 -57.38 38.10 31.62
N GLN A 256 -56.77 37.35 32.55
CA GLN A 256 -55.32 37.25 32.69
C GLN A 256 -54.93 35.81 33.05
N ALA A 257 -53.90 35.28 32.40
CA ALA A 257 -53.32 33.99 32.75
C ALA A 257 -51.81 34.09 32.91
N LYS A 258 -51.27 33.30 33.84
CA LYS A 258 -49.84 33.20 34.09
C LYS A 258 -49.39 31.76 33.88
N ALA A 259 -48.44 31.56 32.98
CA ALA A 259 -47.83 30.27 32.71
C ALA A 259 -46.32 30.31 32.96
N VAL A 260 -45.72 29.15 33.17
CA VAL A 260 -44.27 28.95 33.24
C VAL A 260 -43.87 27.89 32.23
N LEU A 261 -42.75 28.13 31.54
CA LEU A 261 -42.07 27.10 30.79
C LEU A 261 -41.17 26.30 31.72
N GLU A 262 -41.33 24.99 31.70
CA GLU A 262 -40.47 24.03 32.38
C GLU A 262 -39.83 23.12 31.32
N GLU A 263 -38.53 22.87 31.43
CA GLU A 263 -37.84 21.90 30.57
C GLU A 263 -38.34 20.48 30.88
N ARG A 264 -38.49 19.64 29.84
CA ARG A 264 -38.99 18.27 29.98
C ARG A 264 -37.97 17.30 30.54
#